data_AF-A0A383D3I2-F1
#
_entry.id   AF-A0A383D3I2-F1
#
_cell.length_a   1.000
_cell.length_b   1.000
_cell.length_c   1.000
_cell.angle_alpha   90.00
_cell.angle_beta   90.00
_cell.angle_gamma   90.00
#
_symmetry.space_group_name_H-M   'P 1'
#
loop_
_entity.id
_entity.type
_entity.pdbx_description
1 polymer ?
#
loop_
_entity_poly.entity_id
_entity_poly.type
_entity_poly.pdbx_seq_one_letter_code
_entity_poly.pdbx_strand_id
1 'polypeptide(L)' 'MISEKKLGKILRDLAKDNLVEYINKMNEKTKARGAVGFLTNDPDHWAGYNVYTAAQLLDYLEKEYQHNLEKDERRQ' A
#
# COMPACT_ATOMS: atom_id res chain seq x y z
N MET A 1 11.16 31.09 -8.06
CA MET A 1 10.20 30.11 -8.62
C MET A 1 10.82 28.72 -8.58
N ILE A 2 10.05 27.70 -8.19
CA ILE A 2 10.46 26.29 -8.32
C ILE A 2 10.16 25.82 -9.75
N SER A 3 11.02 24.99 -10.35
CA SER A 3 10.77 24.39 -11.66
C SER A 3 9.75 23.24 -11.56
N GLU A 4 8.97 23.02 -12.61
CA GLU A 4 7.99 21.92 -12.69
C GLU A 4 8.63 20.55 -12.42
N LYS A 5 9.84 20.30 -12.95
CA LYS A 5 10.59 19.07 -12.69
C LYS A 5 10.87 18.85 -11.19
N LYS A 6 11.25 19.93 -10.49
CA LYS A 6 11.53 19.88 -9.05
C LYS A 6 10.24 19.73 -8.25
N LEU A 7 9.16 20.42 -8.64
CA LEU A 7 7.84 20.26 -8.03
C LEU A 7 7.33 18.81 -8.17
N GLY A 8 7.42 18.24 -9.37
CA GLY A 8 7.00 16.86 -9.62
C GLY A 8 7.78 15.83 -8.80
N LYS A 9 9.07 16.06 -8.55
CA LYS A 9 9.85 15.21 -7.64
C LYS A 9 9.34 15.30 -6.20
N ILE A 10 9.15 16.52 -5.68
CA ILE A 10 8.66 16.75 -4.31
C ILE A 10 7.30 16.07 -4.10
N LEU A 11 6.38 16.19 -5.07
CA LEU A 11 5.07 15.58 -4.98
C LEU A 11 5.13 14.05 -4.96
N ARG A 12 6.04 13.44 -5.73
CA ARG A 12 6.26 11.98 -5.73
C ARG A 12 6.83 11.51 -4.40
N ASP A 13 7.84 12.22 -3.88
CA ASP A 13 8.47 11.87 -2.60
C ASP A 13 7.44 11.97 -1.45
N LEU A 14 6.62 13.03 -1.43
CA LEU A 14 5.53 13.18 -0.45
C LEU A 14 4.47 12.08 -0.55
N ALA A 15 4.10 11.66 -1.78
CA ALA A 15 3.15 10.58 -1.97
C ALA A 15 3.70 9.24 -1.43
N LYS A 16 5.00 8.96 -1.66
CA LYS A 16 5.68 7.79 -1.10
C LYS A 16 5.67 7.84 0.43
N ASP A 17 6.06 8.96 1.03
CA ASP A 17 6.09 9.12 2.49
C ASP A 17 4.71 8.88 3.12
N ASN A 18 3.64 9.43 2.51
CA ASN A 18 2.27 9.23 2.97
C ASN A 18 1.82 7.77 2.89
N LEU A 19 2.20 7.04 1.83
CA LEU A 19 1.90 5.61 1.68
C LEU A 19 2.61 4.79 2.77
N VAL A 20 3.91 5.05 2.97
CA VAL A 20 4.73 4.37 3.99
C VAL A 20 4.17 4.61 5.39
N GLU A 21 3.83 5.86 5.72
CA GLU A 21 3.23 6.21 7.01
C GLU A 21 1.90 5.47 7.23
N TYR A 22 1.05 5.41 6.20
CA TYR A 22 -0.22 4.71 6.26
C TYR A 22 -0.04 3.21 6.53
N ILE A 23 0.90 2.56 5.81
CA ILE A 23 1.24 1.14 6.01
C ILE A 23 1.77 0.89 7.42
N ASN A 24 2.69 1.73 7.91
CA ASN A 24 3.23 1.57 9.26
C ASN A 24 2.12 1.64 10.33
N LYS A 25 1.19 2.60 10.22
CA LYS A 25 0.02 2.71 11.11
C LYS A 25 -0.89 1.48 11.05
N MET A 26 -1.10 0.90 9.86
CA MET A 26 -1.87 -0.34 9.73
C MET A 26 -1.13 -1.51 10.41
N ASN A 27 0.16 -1.67 10.14
CA ASN A 27 0.98 -2.73 10.73
C ASN A 27 1.04 -2.63 12.26
N GLU A 28 1.14 -1.43 12.83
CA GLU A 28 1.08 -1.22 14.28
C GLU A 28 -0.25 -1.70 14.86
N LYS A 29 -1.39 -1.35 14.25
CA LYS A 29 -2.72 -1.81 14.68
C LYS A 29 -2.86 -3.32 14.56
N THR A 30 -2.36 -3.90 13.48
CA THR A 30 -2.39 -5.34 13.21
C THR A 30 -1.50 -6.11 14.22
N LYS A 31 -0.33 -5.56 14.54
CA LYS A 31 0.58 -6.09 15.56
C LYS A 31 -0.06 -6.06 16.94
N ALA A 32 -0.72 -4.95 17.30
CA ALA A 32 -1.42 -4.83 18.58
C ALA A 32 -2.57 -5.85 18.73
N ARG A 33 -3.10 -6.38 17.62
CA ARG A 33 -4.11 -7.44 17.59
C ARG A 33 -3.52 -8.86 17.58
N GLY A 34 -2.19 -9.00 17.64
CA GLY A 34 -1.51 -10.30 17.67
C GLY A 34 -1.37 -11.00 16.33
N ALA A 35 -1.58 -10.30 15.20
CA ALA A 35 -1.37 -10.89 13.88
C ALA A 35 0.12 -11.13 13.59
N VAL A 36 0.40 -12.20 12.84
CA VAL A 36 1.76 -12.65 12.51
C VAL A 36 2.25 -12.08 11.17
N GLY A 37 1.35 -11.59 10.31
CA GLY A 37 1.65 -11.03 8.99
C GLY A 37 1.53 -9.50 8.94
N PHE A 38 2.41 -8.87 8.15
CA PHE A 38 2.47 -7.42 7.97
C PHE A 38 2.64 -7.07 6.49
N LEU A 39 2.14 -5.89 6.11
CA LEU A 39 2.41 -5.32 4.80
C LEU A 39 3.85 -4.80 4.75
N THR A 40 4.54 -4.98 3.64
CA THR A 40 5.85 -4.34 3.46
C THR A 40 5.70 -2.82 3.40
N ASN A 41 6.61 -2.08 4.06
CA ASN A 41 6.64 -0.62 4.02
C ASN A 41 7.57 -0.07 2.92
N ASP A 42 8.03 -0.92 2.00
CA ASP A 42 8.81 -0.51 0.85
C ASP A 42 7.88 0.07 -0.25
N PRO A 43 7.96 1.38 -0.55
CA PRO A 43 7.12 1.98 -1.58
C PRO A 43 7.46 1.49 -2.99
N ASP A 44 8.69 1.02 -3.25
CA ASP A 44 9.07 0.54 -4.59
C ASP A 44 8.51 -0.86 -4.86
N HIS A 45 8.31 -1.67 -3.81
CA HIS A 45 7.53 -2.91 -3.90
C HIS A 45 6.10 -2.62 -4.39
N TRP A 46 5.44 -1.62 -3.79
CA TRP A 46 4.07 -1.23 -4.16
C TRP A 46 3.98 -0.58 -5.54
N ALA A 47 5.01 0.16 -5.95
CA ALA A 47 5.11 0.68 -7.31
C ALA A 47 5.09 -0.44 -8.37
N GLY A 48 5.66 -1.62 -8.07
CA GLY A 48 5.57 -2.81 -8.91
C GLY A 48 4.13 -3.29 -9.17
N TYR A 49 3.19 -2.94 -8.29
CA TYR A 49 1.75 -3.22 -8.42
C TYR A 49 0.93 -2.00 -8.89
N ASN A 50 1.59 -0.91 -9.34
CA ASN A 50 0.96 0.37 -9.65
C ASN A 50 0.25 1.03 -8.45
N VAL A 51 0.72 0.78 -7.24
CA VAL A 51 0.19 1.36 -5.99
C VAL A 51 1.16 2.44 -5.51
N TYR A 52 0.68 3.69 -5.49
CA TYR A 52 1.48 4.86 -5.13
C TYR A 52 0.89 5.67 -3.96
N THR A 53 -0.34 5.35 -3.56
CA THR A 53 -1.10 6.08 -2.54
C THR A 53 -1.85 5.12 -1.63
N ALA A 54 -2.21 5.59 -0.44
CA ALA A 54 -3.00 4.80 0.52
C ALA A 54 -4.36 4.34 -0.06
N ALA A 55 -5.02 5.16 -0.88
CA ALA A 55 -6.28 4.78 -1.52
C ALA A 55 -6.09 3.60 -2.49
N GLN A 56 -5.06 3.67 -3.34
CA GLN A 56 -4.73 2.59 -4.27
C GLN A 56 -4.33 1.30 -3.54
N LEU A 57 -3.68 1.43 -2.38
CA LEU A 57 -3.36 0.27 -1.54
C LEU A 57 -4.63 -0.42 -1.04
N LEU A 58 -5.61 0.34 -0.56
CA LEU A 58 -6.89 -0.24 -0.13
C LEU A 58 -7.61 -0.94 -1.28
N ASP A 59 -7.67 -0.32 -2.45
CA ASP A 59 -8.27 -0.93 -3.65
C ASP A 59 -7.55 -2.23 -4.05
N TYR A 60 -6.22 -2.27 -3.94
CA TYR A 60 -5.43 -3.46 -4.21
C TYR A 60 -5.74 -4.58 -3.22
N LEU A 61 -5.77 -4.27 -1.91
CA LEU A 61 -6.03 -5.25 -0.86
C LEU A 61 -7.45 -5.84 -0.96
N GLU A 62 -8.44 -5.02 -1.31
CA GLU A 62 -9.80 -5.49 -1.55
C GLU A 62 -9.85 -6.47 -2.72
N LYS A 63 -9.19 -6.15 -3.84
CA LYS A 63 -9.12 -7.06 -5.00
C LYS A 63 -8.43 -8.38 -4.67
N GLU A 64 -7.34 -8.34 -3.93
CA GLU A 64 -6.65 -9.56 -3.47
C GLU A 64 -7.54 -10.38 -2.53
N TYR A 65 -8.30 -9.74 -1.64
CA TYR A 65 -9.26 -10.42 -0.78
C TYR A 65 -10.34 -11.14 -1.60
N GLN A 66 -10.98 -10.45 -2.55
CA GLN A 66 -12.01 -11.04 -3.41
C GLN A 66 -11.45 -12.19 -4.25
N HIS A 67 -10.26 -12.02 -4.84
CA HIS A 67 -9.62 -13.07 -5.62
C HIS A 67 -9.28 -14.31 -4.80
N ASN A 68 -8.89 -14.15 -3.52
CA ASN A 68 -8.67 -15.27 -2.62
C ASN A 68 -9.99 -15.97 -2.24
N LEU A 69 -11.06 -15.22 -2.02
CA LEU A 69 -12.39 -15.77 -1.76
C LEU A 69 -12.86 -16.68 -2.91
N GLU A 70 -12.77 -16.19 -4.16
CA GLU A 70 -13.12 -16.98 -5.36
C GLU A 70 -12.27 -18.24 -5.54
N LYS A 71 -11.01 -18.22 -5.07
CA LYS A 71 -10.11 -19.38 -5.15
C LYS A 71 -10.45 -20.43 -4.11
N ASP A 72 -10.85 -19.99 -2.91
CA ASP A 72 -11.28 -20.91 -1.85
C ASP A 72 -12.63 -21.53 -2.19
N GLU A 73 -13.57 -20.79 -2.80
CA GLU A 73 -14.83 -21.33 -3.33
C GLU A 73 -14.60 -22.40 -4.41
N ARG A 74 -13.59 -22.23 -5.27
CA ARG A 74 -13.21 -23.22 -6.28
C ARG A 74 -12.54 -24.49 -5.73
N ARG A 75 -12.09 -24.46 -4.48
CA ARG A 75 -11.41 -25.58 -3.81
C ARG A 75 -12.34 -26.44 -2.96
N GLN A 76 -13.57 -25.98 -2.71
CA GLN A 76 -14.63 -26.71 -2.01
C GLN A 76 -15.46 -27.55 -2.98
#